data_AF-A0A2S9XX65-F1
#
_entry.id   AF-A0A2S9XX65-F1
#
_cell.length_a   1.000
_cell.length_b   1.000
_cell.length_c   1.000
_cell.angle_alpha   90.00
_cell.angle_beta   90.00
_cell.angle_gamma   90.00
#
_symmetry.space_group_name_H-M   'P 1'
#
loop_
_entity.id
_entity.type
_entity.pdbx_description
1 polymer ?
#
loop_
_entity_poly.entity_id
_entity_poly.type
_entity_poly.pdbx_seq_one_letter_code
_entity_poly.pdbx_strand_id
1 'polypeptide(L)'
;MRELYQLLLFPERAEFLEQNRFDGYRVHLEHWRELSVEFRRAFEAVYARKSAAILLVHGQQGTGKTLFARTVEDDFKEVVRGPVSNPDENLWLVLAGGVPMDPSVGAQAAQTTALRRVTPASGWLANERAFASGDTHEMRVFLVDDAHRDGFVREWAELTQGEYMRLKADNQSETVLESVAQRLVEDCRGDFQRSLFVLLSNNTELLEKLHSELERWHAGLSRILQLPLPDPALKEKIVRTNTNRLNRRSYWYCLDRGGPSEKRQAFRTLQGEGGFLDAFNAIDRALGSSSSSRPGRPANKNLLTLVTLGSDPLTVHSYITDLELQPDDEDRGEHVGAWLFRQQWASALSADDDAYARRAELLESEFTLRWVTLDMKATWWLINGPDDDPICDRLVHLMRMLPSIGDTRPAKKSAQQAFAKLDADVGALAGGEALSDFETQFRDAGRNRSVGYEAQLARRFGQPLSRGLVQLASVRPDIILEEYEPCAVTNANSDEAKAIEQVIRRACHVIEFTAHLQPDLRGLDGYLRDKVKVYATLLESV
;
A
#
# COMPACT_ATOMS: atom_id res chain seq x y z
N MET A 1 -14.78 -8.92 -23.72
CA MET A 1 -15.43 -9.24 -22.43
C MET A 1 -14.62 -8.85 -21.19
N ARG A 2 -13.27 -8.80 -21.22
CA ARG A 2 -12.42 -8.40 -20.07
C ARG A 2 -12.45 -6.90 -19.68
N GLU A 3 -13.04 -6.04 -20.50
CA GLU A 3 -13.08 -4.58 -20.26
C GLU A 3 -14.37 -4.08 -19.59
N LEU A 4 -15.38 -4.94 -19.40
CA LEU A 4 -16.74 -4.48 -19.05
C LEU A 4 -17.02 -4.30 -17.56
N TYR A 5 -16.15 -4.75 -16.65
CA TYR A 5 -16.24 -4.46 -15.22
C TYR A 5 -14.83 -4.42 -14.59
N GLN A 6 -14.12 -3.30 -14.72
CA GLN A 6 -12.87 -3.06 -13.97
C GLN A 6 -13.23 -2.65 -12.53
N LEU A 7 -13.79 -3.59 -11.76
CA LEU A 7 -13.98 -3.40 -10.33
C LEU A 7 -12.65 -3.60 -9.61
N LEU A 8 -12.42 -2.81 -8.56
CA LEU A 8 -11.29 -3.01 -7.68
C LEU A 8 -11.43 -4.33 -6.93
N LEU A 9 -10.34 -5.07 -6.88
CA LEU A 9 -10.18 -6.23 -6.03
C LEU A 9 -9.87 -5.76 -4.61
N PHE A 10 -10.78 -6.03 -3.70
CA PHE A 10 -10.62 -5.92 -2.25
C PHE A 10 -11.50 -6.95 -1.54
N PRO A 11 -11.13 -7.40 -0.33
CA PRO A 11 -11.91 -8.39 0.40
C PRO A 11 -13.15 -7.72 1.02
N GLU A 12 -14.35 -8.16 0.60
CA GLU A 12 -15.61 -7.68 1.21
C GLU A 12 -15.74 -8.06 2.69
N ARG A 13 -15.10 -9.17 3.07
CA ARG A 13 -15.06 -9.69 4.44
C ARG A 13 -13.67 -10.26 4.75
N ALA A 14 -13.26 -10.19 6.01
CA ALA A 14 -11.92 -10.60 6.43
C ALA A 14 -11.66 -12.11 6.24
N GLU A 15 -12.71 -12.93 6.21
CA GLU A 15 -12.64 -14.37 5.94
C GLU A 15 -12.10 -14.65 4.54
N PHE A 16 -12.31 -13.75 3.58
CA PHE A 16 -11.85 -13.94 2.21
C PHE A 16 -10.34 -13.78 2.04
N LEU A 17 -9.61 -13.28 3.04
CA LEU A 17 -8.16 -13.15 2.97
C LEU A 17 -7.42 -14.48 2.83
N GLU A 18 -8.07 -15.65 3.05
CA GLU A 18 -7.47 -16.98 2.76
C GLU A 18 -7.42 -17.31 1.27
N GLN A 19 -8.14 -16.54 0.43
CA GLN A 19 -8.18 -16.80 -0.99
C GLN A 19 -6.90 -16.27 -1.64
N ASN A 20 -6.22 -17.10 -2.45
CA ASN A 20 -4.97 -16.75 -3.15
C ASN A 20 -5.00 -15.39 -3.90
N ARG A 21 -6.19 -14.92 -4.29
CA ARG A 21 -6.35 -13.61 -4.95
C ARG A 21 -6.06 -12.41 -4.04
N PHE A 22 -5.98 -12.61 -2.73
CA PHE A 22 -5.71 -11.56 -1.74
C PHE A 22 -4.38 -11.71 -1.01
N ASP A 23 -3.47 -12.57 -1.48
CA ASP A 23 -2.14 -12.78 -0.89
C ASP A 23 -1.32 -11.48 -0.80
N GLY A 24 -1.63 -10.49 -1.63
CA GLY A 24 -1.02 -9.17 -1.61
C GLY A 24 -1.57 -8.23 -0.53
N TYR A 25 -2.64 -8.56 0.21
CA TYR A 25 -3.23 -7.65 1.20
C TYR A 25 -2.30 -7.45 2.39
N ARG A 26 -2.17 -6.21 2.87
CA ARG A 26 -1.36 -5.82 4.02
C ARG A 26 -2.23 -5.34 5.17
N VAL A 27 -2.03 -5.96 6.34
CA VAL A 27 -2.65 -5.54 7.61
C VAL A 27 -1.74 -4.50 8.28
N HIS A 28 -2.35 -3.44 8.79
CA HIS A 28 -1.65 -2.34 9.48
C HIS A 28 -2.04 -2.33 10.96
N LEU A 29 -1.06 -2.48 11.84
CA LEU A 29 -1.29 -2.66 13.28
C LEU A 29 -1.34 -1.35 14.07
N GLU A 30 -0.95 -0.22 13.47
CA GLU A 30 -0.68 1.03 14.19
C GLU A 30 -1.88 1.53 14.99
N HIS A 31 -3.09 1.43 14.41
CA HIS A 31 -4.31 1.85 15.06
C HIS A 31 -4.76 0.91 16.20
N TRP A 32 -4.31 -0.34 16.26
CA TRP A 32 -4.63 -1.27 17.36
C TRP A 32 -3.69 -1.15 18.56
N ARG A 33 -2.68 -0.26 18.50
CA ARG A 33 -1.72 -0.09 19.60
C ARG A 33 -2.38 0.31 20.92
N GLU A 34 -3.45 1.09 20.90
CA GLU A 34 -4.17 1.44 22.14
C GLU A 34 -4.81 0.22 22.79
N LEU A 35 -5.39 -0.68 22.00
CA LEU A 35 -5.93 -1.95 22.50
C LEU A 35 -4.84 -2.84 23.09
N SER A 36 -3.61 -2.77 22.56
CA SER A 36 -2.50 -3.57 23.08
C SER A 36 -2.20 -3.28 24.54
N VAL A 37 -2.41 -2.05 24.99
CA VAL A 37 -2.19 -1.66 26.40
C VAL A 37 -3.16 -2.40 27.32
N GLU A 38 -4.45 -2.39 26.98
CA GLU A 38 -5.50 -3.01 27.78
C GLU A 38 -5.47 -4.53 27.70
N PHE A 39 -5.21 -5.08 26.50
CA PHE A 39 -4.99 -6.50 26.32
C PHE A 39 -3.84 -7.00 27.19
N ARG A 40 -2.69 -6.31 27.14
CA ARG A 40 -1.51 -6.68 27.90
C ARG A 40 -1.74 -6.63 29.40
N ARG A 41 -2.40 -5.58 29.90
CA ARG A 41 -2.78 -5.48 31.32
C ARG A 41 -3.62 -6.67 31.77
N ALA A 42 -4.61 -7.06 30.97
CA ALA A 42 -5.45 -8.22 31.28
C ALA A 42 -4.64 -9.53 31.19
N PHE A 43 -3.80 -9.67 30.17
CA PHE A 43 -2.92 -10.82 29.96
C PHE A 43 -1.96 -11.02 31.14
N GLU A 44 -1.20 -9.99 31.52
CA GLU A 44 -0.26 -10.02 32.65
C GLU A 44 -0.98 -10.32 33.96
N ALA A 45 -2.18 -9.76 34.17
CA ALA A 45 -2.96 -10.03 35.38
C ALA A 45 -3.39 -11.51 35.48
N VAL A 46 -3.88 -12.08 34.38
CA VAL A 46 -4.26 -13.51 34.32
C VAL A 46 -3.04 -14.40 34.50
N TYR A 47 -1.96 -14.11 33.77
CA TYR A 47 -0.71 -14.88 33.80
C TYR A 47 -0.11 -14.90 35.22
N ALA A 48 -0.02 -13.75 35.88
CA ALA A 48 0.57 -13.64 37.22
C ALA A 48 -0.33 -14.20 38.34
N ARG A 49 -1.64 -13.98 38.26
CA ARG A 49 -2.59 -14.31 39.35
C ARG A 49 -3.29 -15.64 39.16
N LYS A 50 -3.17 -16.26 37.99
CA LYS A 50 -3.91 -17.46 37.58
C LYS A 50 -5.43 -17.28 37.66
N SER A 51 -5.91 -16.04 37.56
CA SER A 51 -7.33 -15.67 37.58
C SER A 51 -7.94 -15.74 36.17
N ALA A 52 -9.16 -15.25 35.98
CA ALA A 52 -9.74 -15.02 34.66
C ALA A 52 -9.93 -13.51 34.40
N ALA A 53 -10.04 -13.12 33.13
CA ALA A 53 -10.38 -11.77 32.72
C ALA A 53 -11.19 -11.77 31.42
N ILE A 54 -12.03 -10.76 31.23
CA ILE A 54 -12.90 -10.62 30.06
C ILE A 54 -12.68 -9.25 29.41
N LEU A 55 -12.35 -9.24 28.13
CA LEU A 55 -12.29 -8.05 27.29
C LEU A 55 -13.51 -8.05 26.36
N LEU A 56 -14.37 -7.05 26.50
CA LEU A 56 -15.56 -6.85 25.71
C LEU A 56 -15.24 -5.79 24.64
N VAL A 57 -14.89 -6.23 23.44
CA VAL A 57 -14.44 -5.36 22.34
C VAL A 57 -15.58 -5.08 21.38
N HIS A 58 -16.06 -3.84 21.35
CA HIS A 58 -17.12 -3.41 20.44
C HIS A 58 -16.60 -2.56 19.28
N GLY A 59 -17.32 -2.52 18.17
CA GLY A 59 -17.03 -1.61 17.07
C GLY A 59 -18.08 -1.71 15.97
N GLN A 60 -18.30 -0.63 15.22
CA GLN A 60 -19.24 -0.64 14.09
C GLN A 60 -18.88 -1.71 13.03
N GLN A 61 -19.79 -2.03 12.13
CA GLN A 61 -19.48 -2.94 11.01
C GLN A 61 -18.36 -2.36 10.15
N GLY A 62 -17.43 -3.21 9.67
CA GLY A 62 -16.31 -2.76 8.83
C GLY A 62 -15.12 -2.12 9.56
N THR A 63 -15.12 -2.11 10.90
CA THR A 63 -13.99 -1.65 11.75
C THR A 63 -12.83 -2.64 11.84
N GLY A 64 -12.98 -3.87 11.34
CA GLY A 64 -11.90 -4.87 11.32
C GLY A 64 -11.87 -5.85 12.51
N LYS A 65 -12.96 -6.03 13.26
CA LYS A 65 -13.03 -7.00 14.38
C LYS A 65 -12.61 -8.43 14.01
N THR A 66 -13.20 -8.99 12.96
CA THR A 66 -12.85 -10.33 12.46
C THR A 66 -11.41 -10.38 11.95
N LEU A 67 -10.93 -9.29 11.33
CA LEU A 67 -9.54 -9.17 10.89
C LEU A 67 -8.59 -9.17 12.09
N PHE A 68 -8.90 -8.43 13.15
CA PHE A 68 -8.14 -8.41 14.39
C PHE A 68 -8.04 -9.80 14.99
N ALA A 69 -9.16 -10.48 15.24
CA ALA A 69 -9.16 -11.82 15.85
C ALA A 69 -8.34 -12.83 15.05
N ARG A 70 -8.47 -12.79 13.72
CA ARG A 70 -7.71 -13.65 12.82
C ARG A 70 -6.22 -13.31 12.81
N THR A 71 -5.88 -12.03 12.75
CA THR A 71 -4.48 -11.58 12.76
C THR A 71 -3.80 -12.03 14.06
N VAL A 72 -4.46 -11.89 15.23
CA VAL A 72 -3.94 -12.41 16.50
C VAL A 72 -3.68 -13.91 16.45
N GLU A 73 -4.62 -14.70 15.89
CA GLU A 73 -4.49 -16.15 15.79
C GLU A 73 -3.35 -16.58 14.85
N ASP A 74 -3.27 -15.97 13.66
CA ASP A 74 -2.26 -16.29 12.65
C ASP A 74 -0.86 -15.90 13.13
N ASP A 75 -0.73 -14.71 13.73
CA ASP A 75 0.53 -14.20 14.29
C ASP A 75 1.00 -15.01 15.50
N PHE A 76 0.07 -15.47 16.35
CA PHE A 76 0.37 -16.42 17.43
C PHE A 76 0.93 -17.73 16.87
N LYS A 77 0.30 -18.30 15.83
CA LYS A 77 0.76 -19.54 15.19
C LYS A 77 2.14 -19.36 14.55
N GLU A 78 2.43 -18.21 13.96
CA GLU A 78 3.75 -17.89 13.40
C GLU A 78 4.83 -17.92 14.50
N VAL A 79 4.59 -17.23 15.62
CA VAL A 79 5.52 -17.17 16.77
C VAL A 79 5.74 -18.55 17.39
N VAL A 80 4.70 -19.38 17.48
CA VAL A 80 4.84 -20.76 17.99
C VAL A 80 5.70 -21.63 17.06
N ARG A 81 5.63 -21.43 15.74
CA ARG A 81 6.42 -22.19 14.75
C ARG A 81 7.90 -21.81 14.77
N GLY A 82 8.25 -20.59 15.17
CA GLY A 82 9.63 -20.17 15.27
C GLY A 82 9.85 -18.66 15.23
N PRO A 83 11.09 -18.22 14.93
CA PRO A 83 11.44 -16.81 14.88
C PRO A 83 10.65 -16.04 13.82
N VAL A 84 10.11 -14.90 14.20
CA VAL A 84 9.38 -13.97 13.32
C VAL A 84 10.35 -12.98 12.68
N SER A 85 10.22 -12.75 11.37
CA SER A 85 11.15 -11.88 10.63
C SER A 85 10.96 -10.40 10.96
N ASN A 86 9.71 -9.95 11.16
CA ASN A 86 9.35 -8.56 11.48
C ASN A 86 8.52 -8.51 12.77
N PRO A 87 9.16 -8.49 13.96
CA PRO A 87 8.43 -8.51 15.23
C PRO A 87 7.43 -7.37 15.43
N ASP A 88 7.72 -6.18 14.88
CA ASP A 88 6.85 -5.00 14.96
C ASP A 88 5.56 -5.11 14.13
N GLU A 89 5.52 -6.05 13.17
CA GLU A 89 4.37 -6.33 12.31
C GLU A 89 3.58 -7.56 12.79
N ASN A 90 3.97 -8.18 13.89
CA ASN A 90 3.28 -9.33 14.48
C ASN A 90 2.44 -8.89 15.68
N LEU A 91 1.12 -8.94 15.54
CA LEU A 91 0.14 -8.47 16.50
C LEU A 91 0.23 -9.25 17.82
N TRP A 92 0.52 -10.55 17.80
CA TRP A 92 0.70 -11.29 19.06
C TRP A 92 1.85 -10.71 19.90
N LEU A 93 3.01 -10.44 19.28
CA LEU A 93 4.15 -9.82 19.97
C LEU A 93 3.81 -8.41 20.46
N VAL A 94 3.06 -7.64 19.66
CA VAL A 94 2.54 -6.33 20.08
C VAL A 94 1.61 -6.44 21.29
N LEU A 95 0.75 -7.45 21.37
CA LEU A 95 -0.19 -7.63 22.47
C LEU A 95 0.49 -8.19 23.74
N ALA A 96 1.35 -9.19 23.61
CA ALA A 96 1.89 -9.98 24.72
C ALA A 96 3.36 -9.66 25.11
N GLY A 97 4.06 -8.81 24.36
CA GLY A 97 5.51 -8.57 24.52
C GLY A 97 5.97 -7.65 25.66
N GLY A 98 5.12 -7.24 26.61
CA GLY A 98 5.54 -6.36 27.72
C GLY A 98 5.79 -4.88 27.34
N VAL A 99 6.00 -3.99 28.32
CA VAL A 99 6.32 -2.55 28.12
C VAL A 99 7.75 -2.22 28.62
N PRO A 100 8.67 -1.73 27.76
CA PRO A 100 8.56 -1.61 26.31
C PRO A 100 8.40 -2.98 25.64
N MET A 101 7.93 -3.00 24.38
CA MET A 101 7.72 -4.25 23.63
C MET A 101 9.04 -4.99 23.47
N ASP A 102 9.09 -6.23 23.96
CA ASP A 102 10.20 -7.17 23.83
C ASP A 102 9.69 -8.45 23.11
N PRO A 103 10.18 -8.71 21.88
CA PRO A 103 9.80 -9.90 21.12
C PRO A 103 10.07 -11.22 21.87
N SER A 104 11.08 -11.27 22.73
CA SER A 104 11.44 -12.47 23.47
C SER A 104 10.39 -12.81 24.53
N VAL A 105 9.82 -11.79 25.20
CA VAL A 105 8.73 -11.94 26.16
C VAL A 105 7.47 -12.46 25.46
N GLY A 106 7.13 -11.87 24.30
CA GLY A 106 5.97 -12.31 23.53
C GLY A 106 6.12 -13.74 23.00
N ALA A 107 7.34 -14.13 22.57
CA ALA A 107 7.65 -15.48 22.13
C ALA A 107 7.57 -16.50 23.28
N GLN A 108 8.12 -16.16 24.46
CA GLN A 108 8.00 -17.00 25.65
C GLN A 108 6.53 -17.18 26.06
N ALA A 109 5.77 -16.09 26.08
CA ALA A 109 4.34 -16.12 26.39
C ALA A 109 3.57 -17.02 25.41
N ALA A 110 3.94 -17.03 24.12
CA ALA A 110 3.31 -17.89 23.13
C ALA A 110 3.50 -19.38 23.45
N GLN A 111 4.69 -19.77 23.94
CA GLN A 111 5.00 -21.17 24.26
C GLN A 111 4.24 -21.69 25.49
N THR A 112 3.85 -20.79 26.39
CA THR A 112 3.14 -21.14 27.63
C THR A 112 1.65 -20.80 27.56
N THR A 113 1.14 -20.36 26.41
CA THR A 113 -0.26 -19.97 26.21
C THR A 113 -0.93 -20.88 25.19
N ALA A 114 -2.15 -21.32 25.47
CA ALA A 114 -3.03 -21.87 24.45
C ALA A 114 -4.00 -20.80 23.92
N LEU A 115 -4.00 -20.56 22.61
CA LEU A 115 -4.93 -19.64 21.96
C LEU A 115 -5.98 -20.42 21.15
N ARG A 116 -7.26 -20.13 21.37
CA ARG A 116 -8.37 -20.71 20.61
C ARG A 116 -9.31 -19.64 20.08
N ARG A 117 -9.52 -19.61 18.77
CA ARG A 117 -10.62 -18.88 18.15
C ARG A 117 -11.88 -19.72 18.22
N VAL A 118 -12.92 -19.19 18.86
CA VAL A 118 -14.18 -19.88 19.13
C VAL A 118 -15.22 -19.42 18.11
N THR A 119 -15.85 -20.38 17.44
CA THR A 119 -16.93 -20.12 16.48
C THR A 119 -18.27 -20.58 17.05
N PRO A 120 -19.40 -19.92 16.68
CA PRO A 120 -20.72 -20.30 17.17
C PRO A 120 -21.13 -21.64 16.55
N ALA A 121 -20.97 -22.73 17.31
CA ALA A 121 -21.37 -24.08 16.95
C ALA A 121 -22.09 -24.75 18.13
N SER A 122 -22.96 -25.72 17.88
CA SER A 122 -23.66 -26.41 18.96
C SER A 122 -22.67 -27.13 19.88
N GLY A 123 -22.78 -26.91 21.19
CA GLY A 123 -21.92 -27.51 22.20
C GLY A 123 -20.54 -26.86 22.30
N TRP A 124 -20.35 -25.66 21.73
CA TRP A 124 -19.08 -24.96 21.79
C TRP A 124 -18.64 -24.74 23.24
N LEU A 125 -19.57 -24.36 24.14
CA LEU A 125 -19.20 -24.04 25.53
C LEU A 125 -18.73 -25.30 26.27
N ALA A 126 -19.41 -26.43 26.07
CA ALA A 126 -19.02 -27.71 26.64
C ALA A 126 -17.64 -28.16 26.11
N ASN A 127 -17.37 -27.97 24.82
CA ASN A 127 -16.07 -28.27 24.22
C ASN A 127 -14.95 -27.40 24.80
N GLU A 128 -15.20 -26.11 24.99
CA GLU A 128 -14.22 -25.20 25.58
C GLU A 128 -14.02 -25.46 27.08
N ARG A 129 -15.07 -25.79 27.85
CA ARG A 129 -14.95 -26.26 29.25
C ARG A 129 -14.11 -27.53 29.33
N ALA A 130 -14.39 -28.54 28.51
CA ALA A 130 -13.64 -29.79 28.49
C ALA A 130 -12.16 -29.58 28.15
N PHE A 131 -11.86 -28.72 27.17
CA PHE A 131 -10.50 -28.31 26.86
C PHE A 131 -9.86 -27.61 28.05
N ALA A 132 -10.55 -26.63 28.62
CA ALA A 132 -10.10 -25.82 29.76
C ALA A 132 -9.74 -26.65 30.99
N SER A 133 -10.52 -27.68 31.32
CA SER A 133 -10.24 -28.59 32.45
C SER A 133 -9.07 -29.54 32.18
N GLY A 134 -8.80 -29.88 30.91
CA GLY A 134 -7.71 -30.76 30.49
C GLY A 134 -6.39 -30.04 30.18
N ASP A 135 -6.44 -28.74 29.95
CA ASP A 135 -5.29 -27.95 29.49
C ASP A 135 -4.32 -27.58 30.63
N THR A 136 -3.02 -27.73 30.34
CA THR A 136 -1.95 -27.53 31.32
C THR A 136 -1.15 -26.25 31.10
N HIS A 137 -1.45 -25.48 30.05
CA HIS A 137 -0.76 -24.21 29.79
C HIS A 137 -0.95 -23.23 30.95
N GLU A 138 -0.02 -22.29 31.08
CA GLU A 138 -0.05 -21.29 32.14
C GLU A 138 -1.18 -20.28 31.93
N MET A 139 -1.55 -20.08 30.67
CA MET A 139 -2.52 -19.10 30.20
C MET A 139 -3.35 -19.68 29.06
N ARG A 140 -4.62 -19.31 29.00
CA ARG A 140 -5.52 -19.59 27.87
C ARG A 140 -6.11 -18.29 27.33
N VAL A 141 -6.18 -18.16 26.01
CA VAL A 141 -6.82 -17.01 25.34
C VAL A 141 -7.94 -17.54 24.45
N PHE A 142 -9.18 -17.13 24.72
CA PHE A 142 -10.35 -17.45 23.91
C PHE A 142 -10.78 -16.21 23.12
N LEU A 143 -10.64 -16.26 21.80
CA LEU A 143 -11.10 -15.21 20.89
C LEU A 143 -12.50 -15.57 20.40
N VAL A 144 -13.52 -14.84 20.86
CA VAL A 144 -14.93 -15.08 20.51
C VAL A 144 -15.39 -13.97 19.57
N ASP A 145 -15.43 -14.27 18.26
CA ASP A 145 -15.89 -13.31 17.25
C ASP A 145 -17.42 -13.38 17.07
N ASP A 146 -18.05 -12.25 16.77
CA ASP A 146 -19.51 -12.09 16.70
C ASP A 146 -20.25 -12.61 17.97
N ALA A 147 -19.77 -12.24 19.15
CA ALA A 147 -20.29 -12.72 20.44
C ALA A 147 -21.79 -12.45 20.69
N HIS A 148 -22.40 -11.52 19.94
CA HIS A 148 -23.84 -11.25 19.98
C HIS A 148 -24.71 -12.33 19.31
N ARG A 149 -24.11 -13.27 18.57
CA ARG A 149 -24.89 -14.33 17.89
C ARG A 149 -25.58 -15.22 18.91
N ASP A 150 -26.82 -15.56 18.57
CA ASP A 150 -27.71 -16.37 19.43
C ASP A 150 -27.06 -17.69 19.89
N GLY A 151 -26.19 -18.31 19.08
CA GLY A 151 -25.48 -19.53 19.44
C GLY A 151 -24.56 -19.39 20.67
N PHE A 152 -23.93 -18.24 20.84
CA PHE A 152 -23.09 -17.96 22.01
C PHE A 152 -23.96 -17.66 23.24
N VAL A 153 -24.84 -16.67 23.12
CA VAL A 153 -25.71 -16.20 24.21
C VAL A 153 -26.55 -17.34 24.77
N ARG A 154 -27.14 -18.17 23.89
CA ARG A 154 -27.99 -19.29 24.29
C ARG A 154 -27.24 -20.34 25.10
N GLU A 155 -26.04 -20.73 24.67
CA GLU A 155 -25.29 -21.78 25.36
C GLU A 155 -24.73 -21.31 26.71
N TRP A 156 -24.28 -20.06 26.81
CA TRP A 156 -23.91 -19.49 28.12
C TRP A 156 -25.09 -19.37 29.07
N ALA A 157 -26.28 -19.08 28.54
CA ALA A 157 -27.51 -19.08 29.34
C ALA A 157 -28.00 -20.50 29.69
N GLU A 158 -27.35 -21.56 29.18
CA GLU A 158 -27.75 -22.97 29.29
C GLU A 158 -29.18 -23.24 28.78
N LEU A 159 -29.60 -22.51 27.74
CA LEU A 159 -30.93 -22.61 27.16
C LEU A 159 -30.93 -23.50 25.91
N THR A 160 -32.03 -24.21 25.68
CA THR A 160 -32.29 -24.82 24.38
C THR A 160 -32.66 -23.76 23.34
N GLN A 161 -32.62 -24.12 22.05
CA GLN A 161 -33.04 -23.20 20.98
C GLN A 161 -34.48 -22.71 21.15
N GLY A 162 -35.38 -23.61 21.57
CA GLY A 162 -36.78 -23.29 21.76
C GLY A 162 -37.02 -22.32 22.92
N GLU A 163 -36.33 -22.52 24.05
CA GLU A 163 -36.46 -21.64 25.23
C GLU A 163 -35.92 -20.24 24.94
N TYR A 164 -34.73 -20.14 24.35
CA TYR A 164 -34.14 -18.85 24.00
C TYR A 164 -35.01 -18.06 23.01
N MET A 165 -35.56 -18.73 21.99
CA MET A 165 -36.47 -18.07 21.03
C MET A 165 -37.77 -17.59 21.68
N ARG A 166 -38.31 -18.31 22.68
CA ARG A 166 -39.48 -17.86 23.45
C ARG A 166 -39.15 -16.63 24.28
N LEU A 167 -38.07 -16.67 25.06
CA LEU A 167 -37.64 -15.52 25.88
C LEU A 167 -37.36 -14.28 25.04
N LYS A 168 -36.76 -14.45 23.86
CA LYS A 168 -36.53 -13.36 22.90
C LYS A 168 -37.85 -12.81 22.35
N ALA A 169 -38.83 -13.67 22.04
CA ALA A 169 -40.16 -13.26 21.58
C ALA A 169 -40.96 -12.52 22.67
N ASP A 170 -40.76 -12.88 23.94
CA ASP A 170 -41.39 -12.27 25.10
C ASP A 170 -40.64 -11.02 25.61
N ASN A 171 -39.65 -10.51 24.85
CA ASN A 171 -38.80 -9.37 25.20
C ASN A 171 -38.03 -9.53 26.54
N GLN A 172 -37.68 -10.76 26.93
CA GLN A 172 -36.93 -11.06 28.16
C GLN A 172 -35.41 -11.15 27.93
N SER A 173 -34.87 -10.42 26.96
CA SER A 173 -33.43 -10.45 26.62
C SER A 173 -32.53 -10.01 27.78
N GLU A 174 -33.01 -9.13 28.66
CA GLU A 174 -32.25 -8.69 29.84
C GLU A 174 -32.09 -9.82 30.87
N THR A 175 -33.14 -10.58 31.14
CA THR A 175 -33.09 -11.77 32.01
C THR A 175 -32.11 -12.82 31.47
N VAL A 176 -32.06 -12.98 30.15
CA VAL A 176 -31.10 -13.89 29.52
C VAL A 176 -29.67 -13.39 29.72
N LEU A 177 -29.41 -12.09 29.55
CA LEU A 177 -28.08 -11.52 29.77
C LEU A 177 -27.63 -11.58 31.23
N GLU A 178 -28.53 -11.39 32.19
CA GLU A 178 -28.24 -11.57 33.62
C GLU A 178 -27.78 -13.01 33.90
N SER A 179 -28.51 -14.00 33.35
CA SER A 179 -28.12 -15.42 33.44
C SER A 179 -26.75 -15.69 32.80
N VAL A 180 -26.49 -15.14 31.60
CA VAL A 180 -25.19 -15.25 30.93
C VAL A 180 -24.07 -14.67 31.78
N ALA A 181 -24.27 -13.49 32.38
CA ALA A 181 -23.27 -12.85 33.23
C ALA A 181 -22.96 -13.71 34.47
N GLN A 182 -24.00 -14.22 35.15
CA GLN A 182 -23.82 -15.09 36.30
C GLN A 182 -23.04 -16.36 35.93
N ARG A 183 -23.42 -17.03 34.84
CA ARG A 183 -22.74 -18.25 34.37
C ARG A 183 -21.30 -17.99 33.94
N LEU A 184 -21.04 -16.87 33.25
CA LEU A 184 -19.68 -16.47 32.89
C LEU A 184 -18.80 -16.26 34.13
N VAL A 185 -19.31 -15.64 35.20
CA VAL A 185 -18.58 -15.48 36.46
C VAL A 185 -18.31 -16.84 37.11
N GLU A 186 -19.30 -17.73 37.15
CA GLU A 186 -19.15 -19.09 37.67
C GLU A 186 -18.07 -19.87 36.91
N ASP A 187 -18.13 -19.85 35.58
CA ASP A 187 -17.15 -20.55 34.73
C ASP A 187 -15.74 -19.95 34.87
N CYS A 188 -15.62 -18.62 34.94
CA CYS A 188 -14.35 -17.92 35.16
C CYS A 188 -13.72 -18.22 36.52
N ARG A 189 -14.54 -18.53 37.53
CA ARG A 189 -14.09 -18.99 38.86
C ARG A 189 -13.78 -20.48 38.89
N GLY A 190 -14.35 -21.26 37.98
CA GLY A 190 -14.17 -22.71 37.86
C GLY A 190 -13.27 -23.10 36.70
N ASP A 191 -13.86 -23.72 35.67
CA ASP A 191 -13.13 -24.36 34.55
C ASP A 191 -12.21 -23.38 33.80
N PHE A 192 -12.59 -22.12 33.70
CA PHE A 192 -11.85 -21.09 32.97
C PHE A 192 -10.90 -20.24 33.84
N GLN A 193 -10.50 -20.69 35.03
CA GLN A 193 -9.35 -20.08 35.71
C GLN A 193 -8.13 -20.01 34.77
N ARG A 194 -7.23 -19.02 34.89
CA ARG A 194 -6.10 -18.81 33.97
C ARG A 194 -6.50 -18.47 32.52
N SER A 195 -7.70 -17.93 32.30
CA SER A 195 -8.20 -17.63 30.95
C SER A 195 -8.49 -16.15 30.72
N LEU A 196 -8.13 -15.66 29.53
CA LEU A 196 -8.53 -14.37 29.00
C LEU A 196 -9.54 -14.59 27.88
N PHE A 197 -10.75 -14.06 28.07
CA PHE A 197 -11.76 -14.02 27.02
C PHE A 197 -11.70 -12.68 26.29
N VAL A 198 -11.73 -12.71 24.96
CA VAL A 198 -11.86 -11.52 24.12
C VAL A 198 -13.10 -11.67 23.26
N LEU A 199 -14.18 -10.98 23.66
CA LEU A 199 -15.48 -11.05 23.01
C LEU A 199 -15.61 -9.86 22.06
N LEU A 200 -15.67 -10.14 20.76
CA LEU A 200 -15.84 -9.12 19.73
C LEU A 200 -17.29 -9.05 19.28
N SER A 201 -17.86 -7.84 19.22
CA SER A 201 -19.24 -7.66 18.78
C SER A 201 -19.47 -6.33 18.05
N ASN A 202 -20.45 -6.30 17.15
CA ASN A 202 -20.99 -5.05 16.60
C ASN A 202 -22.13 -4.46 17.44
N ASN A 203 -22.67 -5.22 18.40
CA ASN A 203 -23.73 -4.78 19.28
C ASN A 203 -23.14 -4.19 20.56
N THR A 204 -22.90 -2.87 20.55
CA THR A 204 -22.37 -2.13 21.69
C THR A 204 -23.28 -2.22 22.91
N GLU A 205 -24.60 -2.06 22.73
CA GLU A 205 -25.58 -2.10 23.82
C GLU A 205 -25.54 -3.44 24.57
N LEU A 206 -25.43 -4.55 23.83
CA LEU A 206 -25.32 -5.88 24.44
C LEU A 206 -24.04 -6.00 25.28
N LEU A 207 -22.90 -5.50 24.80
CA LEU A 207 -21.65 -5.57 25.55
C LEU A 207 -21.63 -4.64 26.78
N GLU A 208 -22.23 -3.45 26.69
CA GLU A 208 -22.38 -2.53 27.83
C GLU A 208 -23.28 -3.09 28.92
N LYS A 209 -24.41 -3.72 28.52
CA LYS A 209 -25.31 -4.42 29.45
C LYS A 209 -24.62 -5.61 30.10
N LEU A 210 -23.95 -6.45 29.31
CA LEU A 210 -23.19 -7.59 29.83
C LEU A 210 -22.07 -7.14 30.78
N HIS A 211 -21.35 -6.06 30.46
CA HIS A 211 -20.35 -5.48 31.34
C HIS A 211 -20.94 -5.07 32.69
N SER A 212 -22.07 -4.37 32.67
CA SER A 212 -22.75 -3.90 33.88
C SER A 212 -23.17 -5.05 34.80
N GLU A 213 -23.71 -6.13 34.23
CA GLU A 213 -24.06 -7.33 34.99
C GLU A 213 -22.81 -8.07 35.50
N LEU A 214 -21.76 -8.21 34.70
CA LEU A 214 -20.50 -8.83 35.15
C LEU A 214 -19.87 -8.07 36.32
N GLU A 215 -19.85 -6.74 36.29
CA GLU A 215 -19.33 -5.92 37.39
C GLU A 215 -20.18 -6.03 38.66
N ARG A 216 -21.49 -6.22 38.53
CA ARG A 216 -22.40 -6.47 39.66
C ARG A 216 -22.07 -7.76 40.40
N TRP A 217 -21.72 -8.82 39.67
CA TRP A 217 -21.40 -10.14 40.24
C TRP A 217 -19.91 -10.30 40.60
N HIS A 218 -19.02 -9.63 39.89
CA HIS A 218 -17.57 -9.67 40.09
C HIS A 218 -16.88 -8.39 39.59
N ALA A 219 -16.70 -7.43 40.49
CA ALA A 219 -15.98 -6.20 40.18
C ALA A 219 -14.58 -6.45 39.58
N GLY A 220 -14.27 -5.77 38.48
CA GLY A 220 -12.99 -5.83 37.78
C GLY A 220 -12.74 -7.08 36.95
N LEU A 221 -13.74 -7.97 36.78
CA LEU A 221 -13.59 -9.16 35.92
C LEU A 221 -13.56 -8.76 34.44
N SER A 222 -14.30 -7.71 34.08
CA SER A 222 -14.53 -7.33 32.69
C SER A 222 -14.08 -5.91 32.38
N ARG A 223 -13.65 -5.67 31.14
CA ARG A 223 -13.38 -4.33 30.60
C ARG A 223 -14.04 -4.17 29.25
N ILE A 224 -14.70 -3.04 29.05
CA ILE A 224 -15.22 -2.66 27.75
C ILE A 224 -14.20 -1.83 26.98
N LEU A 225 -13.98 -2.19 25.72
CA LEU A 225 -13.03 -1.55 24.82
C LEU A 225 -13.70 -1.28 23.48
N GLN A 226 -13.45 -0.10 22.91
CA GLN A 226 -13.82 0.18 21.53
C GLN A 226 -12.67 -0.22 20.61
N LEU A 227 -12.95 -0.99 19.56
CA LEU A 227 -12.01 -1.21 18.47
C LEU A 227 -11.83 0.13 17.72
N PRO A 228 -10.64 0.76 17.79
CA PRO A 228 -10.45 2.08 17.21
C PRO A 228 -10.49 1.98 15.69
N LEU A 229 -11.10 2.98 15.05
CA LEU A 229 -10.83 3.24 13.65
C LEU A 229 -9.52 4.02 13.55
N PRO A 230 -8.70 3.78 12.52
CA PRO A 230 -7.55 4.64 12.26
C PRO A 230 -8.02 6.09 12.03
N ASP A 231 -7.15 7.05 12.34
CA ASP A 231 -7.37 8.43 11.88
C ASP A 231 -7.50 8.48 10.34
N PRO A 232 -8.10 9.55 9.78
CA PRO A 232 -8.34 9.64 8.33
C PRO A 232 -7.09 9.42 7.47
N ALA A 233 -5.92 9.91 7.90
CA ALA A 233 -4.69 9.80 7.13
C ALA A 233 -4.18 8.34 7.09
N LEU A 234 -4.20 7.65 8.23
CA LEU A 234 -3.85 6.23 8.31
C LEU A 234 -4.88 5.36 7.57
N LYS A 235 -6.18 5.69 7.68
CA LYS A 235 -7.25 5.00 6.95
C LYS A 235 -7.03 5.07 5.45
N GLU A 236 -6.76 6.26 4.92
CA GLU A 236 -6.48 6.45 3.50
C GLU A 236 -5.18 5.73 3.08
N LYS A 237 -4.13 5.78 3.90
CA LYS A 237 -2.90 5.01 3.65
C LYS A 237 -3.18 3.51 3.50
N ILE A 238 -3.97 2.92 4.39
CA ILE A 238 -4.35 1.50 4.33
C ILE A 238 -5.12 1.18 3.05
N VAL A 239 -6.10 2.02 2.70
CA VAL A 239 -6.92 1.85 1.49
C VAL A 239 -6.08 2.00 0.22
N ARG A 240 -5.19 2.99 0.16
CA ARG A 240 -4.27 3.25 -0.95
C ARG A 240 -3.30 2.09 -1.14
N THR A 241 -2.61 1.69 -0.07
CA THR A 241 -1.62 0.59 -0.07
C THR A 241 -2.27 -0.69 -0.60
N ASN A 242 -3.44 -1.07 -0.05
CA ASN A 242 -4.12 -2.29 -0.45
C ASN A 242 -4.74 -2.21 -1.85
N THR A 243 -5.26 -1.04 -2.27
CA THR A 243 -5.66 -0.81 -3.65
C THR A 243 -4.49 -1.07 -4.60
N ASN A 244 -3.33 -0.46 -4.35
CA ASN A 244 -2.14 -0.59 -5.20
C ASN A 244 -1.57 -2.01 -5.23
N ARG A 245 -1.59 -2.73 -4.10
CA ARG A 245 -1.06 -4.11 -4.01
C ARG A 245 -1.94 -5.13 -4.71
N LEU A 246 -3.26 -4.98 -4.62
CA LEU A 246 -4.21 -5.97 -5.16
C LEU A 246 -4.59 -5.71 -6.63
N ASN A 247 -4.39 -4.49 -7.13
CA ASN A 247 -4.94 -4.07 -8.42
C ASN A 247 -3.87 -3.72 -9.44
N ARG A 248 -4.31 -3.63 -10.70
CA ARG A 248 -3.54 -3.15 -11.86
C ARG A 248 -3.59 -1.63 -12.01
N ARG A 249 -4.41 -0.94 -11.22
CA ARG A 249 -4.60 0.51 -11.28
C ARG A 249 -4.32 1.09 -9.91
N SER A 250 -3.65 2.23 -9.89
CA SER A 250 -3.34 2.93 -8.65
C SER A 250 -4.59 3.57 -8.04
N TYR A 251 -4.56 3.75 -6.73
CA TYR A 251 -5.52 4.55 -5.97
C TYR A 251 -5.75 5.93 -6.60
N TRP A 252 -4.65 6.60 -6.99
CA TRP A 252 -4.73 7.90 -7.65
C TRP A 252 -5.50 7.83 -8.96
N TYR A 253 -5.21 6.82 -9.80
CA TYR A 253 -5.88 6.66 -11.08
C TYR A 253 -7.39 6.49 -10.93
N CYS A 254 -7.85 5.77 -9.90
CA CYS A 254 -9.26 5.63 -9.56
C CYS A 254 -9.91 7.00 -9.24
N LEU A 255 -9.25 7.81 -8.41
CA LEU A 255 -9.74 9.14 -8.07
C LEU A 255 -9.72 10.11 -9.24
N ASP A 256 -8.67 10.07 -10.07
CA ASP A 256 -8.50 10.92 -11.24
C ASP A 256 -9.57 10.66 -12.32
N ARG A 257 -10.04 9.42 -12.42
CA ARG A 257 -11.18 9.00 -13.25
C ARG A 257 -12.54 9.46 -12.71
N GLY A 258 -12.67 9.55 -11.40
CA GLY A 258 -13.90 9.95 -10.72
C GLY A 258 -14.28 11.40 -11.01
N GLY A 259 -15.59 11.65 -11.13
CA GLY A 259 -16.14 12.99 -11.20
C GLY A 259 -16.06 13.73 -9.85
N PRO A 260 -16.42 15.02 -9.83
CA PRO A 260 -16.44 15.81 -8.60
C PRO A 260 -17.25 15.17 -7.47
N SER A 261 -18.40 14.56 -7.78
CA SER A 261 -19.26 13.85 -6.81
C SER A 261 -18.54 12.66 -6.16
N GLU A 262 -17.88 11.83 -6.95
CA GLU A 262 -17.20 10.62 -6.44
C GLU A 262 -15.98 10.99 -5.60
N LYS A 263 -15.21 12.00 -6.01
CA LYS A 263 -14.09 12.54 -5.21
C LYS A 263 -14.55 13.06 -3.86
N ARG A 264 -15.67 13.80 -3.82
CA ARG A 264 -16.28 14.28 -2.57
C ARG A 264 -16.74 13.14 -1.68
N GLN A 265 -17.34 12.11 -2.28
CA GLN A 265 -17.75 10.94 -1.53
C GLN A 265 -16.55 10.20 -0.94
N ALA A 266 -15.49 9.98 -1.71
CA ALA A 266 -14.25 9.39 -1.20
C ALA A 266 -13.67 10.22 -0.04
N PHE A 267 -13.60 11.55 -0.19
CA PHE A 267 -13.18 12.45 0.88
C PHE A 267 -14.03 12.28 2.16
N ARG A 268 -15.36 12.37 2.06
CA ARG A 268 -16.26 12.27 3.21
C ARG A 268 -16.18 10.89 3.88
N THR A 269 -16.09 9.82 3.11
CA THR A 269 -15.98 8.46 3.65
C THR A 269 -14.64 8.22 4.34
N LEU A 270 -13.55 8.80 3.84
CA LEU A 270 -12.22 8.69 4.44
C LEU A 270 -12.07 9.60 5.68
N GLN A 271 -12.70 10.78 5.68
CA GLN A 271 -12.76 11.69 6.84
C GLN A 271 -13.74 11.23 7.93
N GLY A 272 -14.80 10.51 7.55
CA GLY A 272 -15.88 10.12 8.45
C GLY A 272 -15.78 8.72 9.06
N GLU A 273 -16.84 8.32 9.77
CA GLU A 273 -16.94 7.08 10.56
C GLU A 273 -17.15 5.79 9.75
N GLY A 274 -17.27 5.86 8.40
CA GLY A 274 -17.47 4.66 7.58
C GLY A 274 -16.36 3.62 7.77
N GLY A 275 -16.67 2.33 7.60
CA GLY A 275 -15.68 1.27 7.71
C GLY A 275 -14.69 1.24 6.53
N PHE A 276 -13.73 0.30 6.55
CA PHE A 276 -12.82 0.09 5.41
C PHE A 276 -13.57 -0.31 4.13
N LEU A 277 -14.63 -1.11 4.26
CA LEU A 277 -15.46 -1.52 3.13
C LEU A 277 -16.10 -0.32 2.42
N ASP A 278 -16.62 0.63 3.18
CA ASP A 278 -17.20 1.86 2.62
C ASP A 278 -16.14 2.67 1.88
N ALA A 279 -14.93 2.73 2.43
CA ALA A 279 -13.81 3.43 1.80
C ALA A 279 -13.41 2.76 0.48
N PHE A 280 -13.19 1.45 0.43
CA PHE A 280 -12.90 0.74 -0.83
C PHE A 280 -14.02 0.92 -1.86
N ASN A 281 -15.29 0.80 -1.45
CA ASN A 281 -16.45 1.04 -2.32
C ASN A 281 -16.52 2.48 -2.82
N ALA A 282 -16.07 3.47 -2.05
CA ALA A 282 -15.99 4.85 -2.51
C ALA A 282 -14.93 5.04 -3.61
N ILE A 283 -13.79 4.37 -3.49
CA ILE A 283 -12.72 4.40 -4.51
C ILE A 283 -13.14 3.62 -5.76
N ASP A 284 -13.77 2.47 -5.59
CA ASP A 284 -14.28 1.65 -6.70
C ASP A 284 -15.35 2.41 -7.51
N ARG A 285 -16.26 3.12 -6.83
CA ARG A 285 -17.23 4.00 -7.50
C ARG A 285 -16.57 5.11 -8.31
N ALA A 286 -15.46 5.69 -7.83
CA ALA A 286 -14.70 6.69 -8.58
C ALA A 286 -14.11 6.11 -9.88
N LEU A 287 -13.74 4.82 -9.88
CA LEU A 287 -13.31 4.12 -11.09
C LEU A 287 -14.49 3.84 -12.04
N GLY A 288 -15.60 3.33 -11.49
CA GLY A 288 -16.78 2.88 -12.25
C GLY A 288 -17.70 3.97 -12.80
N SER A 289 -17.71 5.18 -12.24
CA SER A 289 -18.59 6.28 -12.68
C SER A 289 -18.27 6.84 -14.07
N SER A 290 -17.13 6.46 -14.66
CA SER A 290 -16.61 7.02 -15.91
C SER A 290 -17.19 6.43 -17.21
N SER A 291 -18.35 5.76 -17.15
CA SER A 291 -18.92 4.97 -18.26
C SER A 291 -19.39 5.76 -19.50
N SER A 292 -19.24 7.09 -19.57
CA SER A 292 -19.59 7.84 -20.79
C SER A 292 -18.70 9.04 -21.17
N SER A 293 -18.02 9.70 -20.24
CA SER A 293 -16.85 10.56 -20.51
C SER A 293 -16.33 11.11 -19.20
N ARG A 294 -15.01 11.03 -18.99
CA ARG A 294 -14.37 11.77 -17.90
C ARG A 294 -14.68 13.26 -18.07
N PRO A 295 -15.21 13.97 -17.05
CA PRO A 295 -15.35 15.41 -17.13
C PRO A 295 -13.96 16.07 -17.13
N GLY A 296 -13.64 16.77 -18.21
CA GLY A 296 -12.40 17.53 -18.33
C GLY A 296 -11.17 16.71 -18.76
N ARG A 297 -10.01 17.38 -18.75
CA ARG A 297 -8.75 16.83 -19.25
C ARG A 297 -8.13 15.84 -18.25
N PRO A 298 -7.43 14.79 -18.73
CA PRO A 298 -6.49 14.03 -17.92
C PRO A 298 -5.52 14.91 -17.13
N ALA A 299 -5.37 14.61 -15.83
CA ALA A 299 -4.30 15.19 -15.04
C ALA A 299 -2.96 14.64 -15.51
N ASN A 300 -1.89 15.42 -15.31
CA ASN A 300 -0.54 14.93 -15.56
C ASN A 300 -0.23 13.82 -14.55
N LYS A 301 0.38 12.74 -15.03
CA LYS A 301 1.00 11.69 -14.20
C LYS A 301 2.34 12.16 -13.66
N ASN A 302 2.93 11.41 -12.73
CA ASN A 302 4.34 11.56 -12.42
C ASN A 302 5.19 11.24 -13.67
N LEU A 303 6.42 11.75 -13.72
CA LEU A 303 7.32 11.58 -14.86
C LEU A 303 8.58 10.79 -14.49
N LEU A 304 8.80 9.68 -15.19
CA LEU A 304 10.07 8.97 -15.22
C LEU A 304 10.78 9.34 -16.52
N THR A 305 11.92 10.01 -16.44
CA THR A 305 12.76 10.30 -17.61
C THR A 305 13.90 9.29 -17.70
N LEU A 306 13.91 8.45 -18.72
CA LEU A 306 15.06 7.62 -19.05
C LEU A 306 15.98 8.40 -19.99
N VAL A 307 17.27 8.48 -19.67
CA VAL A 307 18.30 9.09 -20.53
C VAL A 307 19.30 8.03 -20.97
N THR A 308 19.35 7.74 -22.27
CA THR A 308 20.37 6.87 -22.87
C THR A 308 21.55 7.69 -23.38
N LEU A 309 22.74 7.41 -22.84
CA LEU A 309 23.99 8.09 -23.15
C LEU A 309 24.81 7.30 -24.17
N GLY A 310 25.14 7.94 -25.29
CA GLY A 310 25.93 7.43 -26.39
C GLY A 310 25.15 6.63 -27.45
N SER A 311 23.84 6.47 -27.26
CA SER A 311 22.94 5.79 -28.21
C SER A 311 22.41 6.78 -29.24
N ASP A 312 22.59 6.49 -30.52
CA ASP A 312 22.08 7.35 -31.58
C ASP A 312 20.54 7.32 -31.63
N PRO A 313 19.88 8.43 -31.99
CA PRO A 313 18.41 8.50 -32.07
C PRO A 313 17.77 7.49 -33.01
N LEU A 314 18.46 7.07 -34.08
CA LEU A 314 17.91 6.11 -35.04
C LEU A 314 17.83 4.70 -34.43
N THR A 315 18.89 4.24 -33.76
CA THR A 315 18.91 2.95 -33.05
C THR A 315 17.82 2.88 -31.98
N VAL A 316 17.63 3.95 -31.20
CA VAL A 316 16.55 4.00 -30.19
C VAL A 316 15.17 3.97 -30.85
N HIS A 317 14.97 4.70 -31.95
CA HIS A 317 13.70 4.68 -32.68
C HIS A 317 13.39 3.29 -33.28
N SER A 318 14.39 2.60 -33.83
CA SER A 318 14.26 1.22 -34.30
C SER A 318 13.85 0.29 -33.17
N TYR A 319 14.50 0.37 -32.01
CA TYR A 319 14.15 -0.43 -30.84
C TYR A 319 12.72 -0.15 -30.32
N ILE A 320 12.30 1.12 -30.27
CA ILE A 320 10.92 1.50 -29.91
C ILE A 320 9.92 0.88 -30.89
N THR A 321 10.25 0.89 -32.19
CA THR A 321 9.41 0.30 -33.24
C THR A 321 9.31 -1.22 -33.12
N ASP A 322 10.43 -1.88 -32.82
CA ASP A 322 10.49 -3.34 -32.62
C ASP A 322 9.67 -3.80 -31.39
N LEU A 323 9.57 -2.95 -30.37
CA LEU A 323 8.68 -3.15 -29.21
C LEU A 323 7.22 -2.78 -29.48
N GLU A 324 6.88 -2.34 -30.70
CA GLU A 324 5.56 -1.85 -31.09
C GLU A 324 5.04 -0.70 -30.22
N LEU A 325 5.96 0.08 -29.63
CA LEU A 325 5.61 1.22 -28.79
C LEU A 325 5.23 2.42 -29.65
N GLN A 326 4.10 3.05 -29.31
CA GLN A 326 3.63 4.28 -29.97
C GLN A 326 3.84 5.49 -29.07
N PRO A 327 4.79 6.39 -29.38
CA PRO A 327 4.98 7.61 -28.61
C PRO A 327 3.79 8.55 -28.82
N ASP A 328 3.32 9.16 -27.74
CA ASP A 328 2.29 10.19 -27.79
C ASP A 328 2.83 11.53 -28.34
N ASP A 329 4.10 11.83 -28.05
CA ASP A 329 4.85 12.97 -28.58
C ASP A 329 6.27 12.47 -28.92
N GLU A 330 6.80 12.88 -30.07
CA GLU A 330 8.13 12.50 -30.57
C GLU A 330 8.86 13.71 -31.16
N ASP A 331 10.11 13.88 -30.76
CA ASP A 331 11.07 14.83 -31.32
C ASP A 331 12.36 14.07 -31.66
N ARG A 332 12.67 13.97 -32.97
CA ARG A 332 13.79 13.16 -33.46
C ARG A 332 14.77 14.02 -34.28
N GLY A 333 15.94 14.27 -33.69
CA GLY A 333 17.09 14.88 -34.35
C GLY A 333 18.12 13.84 -34.78
N GLU A 334 19.27 14.32 -35.26
CA GLU A 334 20.42 13.47 -35.63
C GLU A 334 21.25 13.05 -34.41
N HIS A 335 21.40 13.96 -33.44
CA HIS A 335 22.25 13.78 -32.26
C HIS A 335 21.45 13.60 -30.98
N VAL A 336 20.23 14.14 -30.94
CA VAL A 336 19.34 14.10 -29.79
C VAL A 336 17.98 13.55 -30.20
N GLY A 337 17.37 12.71 -29.36
CA GLY A 337 16.02 12.19 -29.54
C GLY A 337 15.21 12.28 -28.24
N ALA A 338 13.90 12.48 -28.35
CA ALA A 338 12.98 12.45 -27.23
C ALA A 338 11.62 11.83 -27.61
N TRP A 339 11.15 10.89 -26.79
CA TRP A 339 9.86 10.21 -26.95
C TRP A 339 9.09 10.24 -25.63
N LEU A 340 7.78 10.45 -25.70
CA LEU A 340 6.90 10.47 -24.54
C LEU A 340 5.85 9.37 -24.63
N PHE A 341 5.77 8.51 -23.62
CA PHE A 341 4.84 7.40 -23.55
C PHE A 341 4.01 7.49 -22.26
N ARG A 342 2.73 7.84 -22.41
CA ARG A 342 1.78 7.98 -21.31
C ARG A 342 1.15 6.65 -20.90
N GLN A 343 1.22 5.65 -21.77
CA GLN A 343 0.65 4.31 -21.57
C GLN A 343 1.51 3.26 -22.29
N GLN A 344 1.31 1.99 -21.95
CA GLN A 344 1.85 0.81 -22.64
C GLN A 344 3.37 0.64 -22.67
N TRP A 345 4.14 1.59 -22.11
CA TRP A 345 5.60 1.55 -22.11
C TRP A 345 6.21 0.47 -21.20
N ALA A 346 5.56 0.12 -20.10
CA ALA A 346 6.06 -0.88 -19.15
C ALA A 346 5.49 -2.27 -19.49
N SER A 347 4.24 -2.31 -19.92
CA SER A 347 3.48 -3.52 -20.23
C SER A 347 3.90 -4.16 -21.55
N ALA A 348 4.35 -3.37 -22.54
CA ALA A 348 4.96 -3.90 -23.76
C ALA A 348 6.21 -4.74 -23.49
N LEU A 349 6.87 -4.54 -22.35
CA LEU A 349 8.10 -5.25 -22.01
C LEU A 349 7.88 -6.70 -21.60
N SER A 350 6.65 -7.23 -21.42
CA SER A 350 6.46 -8.63 -21.04
C SER A 350 5.08 -9.17 -21.38
N ALA A 351 5.02 -10.32 -22.06
CA ALA A 351 3.77 -11.00 -22.42
C ALA A 351 3.35 -12.13 -21.45
N ASP A 352 4.29 -12.71 -20.67
CA ASP A 352 4.08 -14.04 -20.05
C ASP A 352 4.11 -14.09 -18.50
N ASP A 353 4.34 -12.97 -17.81
CA ASP A 353 4.37 -12.90 -16.33
C ASP A 353 3.22 -12.02 -15.81
N ASP A 354 2.19 -12.65 -15.26
CA ASP A 354 1.01 -11.98 -14.70
C ASP A 354 1.35 -11.00 -13.55
N ALA A 355 2.35 -11.34 -12.72
CA ALA A 355 2.75 -10.49 -11.60
C ALA A 355 3.46 -9.23 -12.10
N TYR A 356 4.33 -9.38 -13.11
CA TYR A 356 4.92 -8.24 -13.80
C TYR A 356 3.86 -7.42 -14.53
N ALA A 357 2.96 -8.04 -15.29
CA ALA A 357 1.93 -7.34 -16.04
C ALA A 357 1.06 -6.46 -15.13
N ARG A 358 0.68 -6.97 -13.95
CA ARG A 358 -0.04 -6.18 -12.94
C ARG A 358 0.76 -4.96 -12.48
N ARG A 359 2.04 -5.14 -12.15
CA ARG A 359 2.94 -4.06 -11.70
C ARG A 359 3.22 -3.03 -12.79
N ALA A 360 3.35 -3.47 -14.03
CA ALA A 360 3.52 -2.60 -15.19
C ALA A 360 2.29 -1.72 -15.40
N GLU A 361 1.08 -2.30 -15.41
CA GLU A 361 -0.16 -1.52 -15.52
C GLU A 361 -0.37 -0.57 -14.33
N LEU A 362 0.01 -1.00 -13.11
CA LEU A 362 -0.05 -0.18 -11.90
C LEU A 362 0.86 1.04 -12.07
N LEU A 363 2.11 0.82 -12.47
CA LEU A 363 3.08 1.89 -12.66
C LEU A 363 2.63 2.84 -13.78
N GLU A 364 2.22 2.33 -14.93
CA GLU A 364 1.68 3.14 -16.03
C GLU A 364 0.45 3.93 -15.61
N SER A 365 -0.36 3.45 -14.66
CA SER A 365 -1.51 4.22 -14.19
C SER A 365 -1.11 5.50 -13.45
N GLU A 366 0.13 5.61 -12.97
CA GLU A 366 0.61 6.71 -12.13
C GLU A 366 1.84 7.45 -12.69
N PHE A 367 2.60 6.81 -13.58
CA PHE A 367 3.80 7.35 -14.22
C PHE A 367 3.69 7.32 -15.75
N THR A 368 4.22 8.37 -16.35
CA THR A 368 4.55 8.48 -17.77
C THR A 368 6.05 8.23 -17.94
N LEU A 369 6.45 7.54 -19.00
CA LEU A 369 7.86 7.43 -19.39
C LEU A 369 8.17 8.51 -20.42
N ARG A 370 9.26 9.24 -20.21
CA ARG A 370 9.90 10.06 -21.23
C ARG A 370 11.29 9.51 -21.50
N TRP A 371 11.56 9.14 -22.72
CA TRP A 371 12.87 8.65 -23.12
C TRP A 371 13.60 9.75 -23.87
N VAL A 372 14.73 10.21 -23.35
CA VAL A 372 15.68 11.10 -24.02
C VAL A 372 16.91 10.29 -24.41
N THR A 373 17.39 10.42 -25.64
CA THR A 373 18.67 9.85 -26.04
C THR A 373 19.63 10.92 -26.49
N LEU A 374 20.87 10.76 -26.09
CA LEU A 374 22.01 11.56 -26.52
C LEU A 374 22.97 10.63 -27.25
N ASP A 375 23.29 10.97 -28.49
CA ASP A 375 24.35 10.26 -29.22
C ASP A 375 25.72 10.48 -28.57
N MET A 376 26.78 9.93 -29.17
CA MET A 376 28.12 10.03 -28.61
C MET A 376 28.62 11.48 -28.53
N LYS A 377 28.23 12.33 -29.48
CA LYS A 377 28.64 13.73 -29.56
C LYS A 377 27.96 14.58 -28.49
N ALA A 378 26.64 14.46 -28.35
CA ALA A 378 25.87 15.10 -27.30
C ALA A 378 26.30 14.63 -25.91
N THR A 379 26.56 13.32 -25.76
CA THR A 379 27.05 12.72 -24.52
C THR A 379 28.42 13.27 -24.13
N TRP A 380 29.37 13.31 -25.09
CA TRP A 380 30.69 13.87 -24.86
C TRP A 380 30.62 15.33 -24.41
N TRP A 381 29.79 16.15 -25.07
CA TRP A 381 29.63 17.56 -24.73
C TRP A 381 29.01 17.76 -23.35
N LEU A 382 27.98 16.98 -23.00
CA LEU A 382 27.37 17.02 -21.66
C LEU A 382 28.39 16.76 -20.54
N ILE A 383 29.31 15.82 -20.78
CA ILE A 383 30.32 15.37 -19.80
C ILE A 383 31.53 16.32 -19.76
N ASN A 384 32.03 16.77 -20.91
CA ASN A 384 33.32 17.46 -21.03
C ASN A 384 33.23 18.94 -21.40
N GLY A 385 32.05 19.43 -21.77
CA GLY A 385 31.85 20.83 -22.12
C GLY A 385 32.16 21.78 -20.95
N PRO A 386 32.34 23.08 -21.19
CA PRO A 386 32.43 24.08 -20.14
C PRO A 386 31.17 24.12 -19.24
N ASP A 387 31.31 24.54 -17.99
CA ASP A 387 30.18 24.64 -17.05
C ASP A 387 29.13 25.66 -17.49
N ASP A 388 29.58 26.76 -18.10
CA ASP A 388 28.81 27.90 -18.57
C ASP A 388 28.39 27.78 -20.05
N ASP A 389 28.48 26.57 -20.61
CA ASP A 389 28.13 26.32 -22.00
C ASP A 389 26.60 26.27 -22.23
N PRO A 390 26.03 27.15 -23.07
CA PRO A 390 24.60 27.19 -23.36
C PRO A 390 24.03 25.91 -24.00
N ILE A 391 24.85 25.07 -24.64
CA ILE A 391 24.43 23.76 -25.17
C ILE A 391 24.26 22.77 -24.02
N CYS A 392 25.20 22.74 -23.07
CA CYS A 392 25.08 21.89 -21.89
C CYS A 392 23.84 22.24 -21.07
N ASP A 393 23.60 23.53 -20.83
CA ASP A 393 22.40 24.00 -20.13
C ASP A 393 21.12 23.57 -20.84
N ARG A 394 21.10 23.61 -22.18
CA ARG A 394 19.94 23.18 -22.97
C ARG A 394 19.76 21.66 -22.98
N LEU A 395 20.83 20.87 -22.96
CA LEU A 395 20.76 19.41 -22.80
C LEU A 395 20.18 19.04 -21.42
N VAL A 396 20.66 19.69 -20.36
CA VAL A 396 20.12 19.51 -19.00
C VAL A 396 18.66 19.96 -18.94
N HIS A 397 18.34 21.12 -19.53
CA HIS A 397 16.96 21.62 -19.61
C HIS A 397 16.05 20.64 -20.36
N LEU A 398 16.52 20.05 -21.47
CA LEU A 398 15.78 19.03 -22.20
C LEU A 398 15.41 17.87 -21.27
N MET A 399 16.33 17.37 -20.45
CA MET A 399 16.06 16.27 -19.51
C MET A 399 15.11 16.69 -18.37
N ARG A 400 15.20 17.95 -17.93
CA ARG A 400 14.33 18.53 -16.90
C ARG A 400 12.92 18.90 -17.38
N MET A 401 12.65 18.88 -18.69
CA MET A 401 11.32 19.23 -19.18
C MET A 401 10.26 18.26 -18.66
N LEU A 402 9.15 18.83 -18.18
CA LEU A 402 7.94 18.13 -17.75
C LEU A 402 6.81 18.44 -18.75
N PRO A 403 6.64 17.64 -19.82
CA PRO A 403 5.61 17.89 -20.81
C PRO A 403 4.23 17.79 -20.18
N SER A 404 3.41 18.83 -20.35
CA SER A 404 2.06 18.82 -19.82
C SER A 404 1.14 18.27 -20.90
N ILE A 405 0.19 17.44 -20.51
CA ILE A 405 -0.97 17.17 -21.39
C ILE A 405 -1.55 18.53 -21.73
N GLY A 406 -1.71 19.42 -20.72
CA GLY A 406 -2.11 20.83 -20.77
C GLY A 406 -1.63 21.71 -21.93
N ASP A 407 -0.49 21.39 -22.55
CA ASP A 407 0.22 22.31 -23.43
C ASP A 407 -0.58 22.72 -24.66
N THR A 408 -0.53 24.02 -24.96
CA THR A 408 -1.17 24.62 -26.12
C THR A 408 -0.37 24.30 -27.39
N ARG A 409 -1.02 24.32 -28.56
CA ARG A 409 -0.31 24.12 -29.85
C ARG A 409 0.89 25.06 -30.03
N PRO A 410 0.81 26.36 -29.70
CA PRO A 410 1.97 27.26 -29.76
C PRO A 410 3.11 26.82 -28.83
N ALA A 411 2.82 26.40 -27.60
CA ALA A 411 3.83 25.94 -26.65
C ALA A 411 4.56 24.69 -27.17
N LYS A 412 3.80 23.71 -27.68
CA LYS A 412 4.36 22.52 -28.32
C LYS A 412 5.28 22.88 -29.50
N LYS A 413 4.81 23.75 -30.40
CA LYS A 413 5.62 24.19 -31.56
C LYS A 413 6.90 24.92 -31.14
N SER A 414 6.83 25.75 -30.09
CA SER A 414 8.00 26.44 -29.53
C SER A 414 9.02 25.44 -28.96
N ALA A 415 8.56 24.40 -28.25
CA ALA A 415 9.42 23.35 -27.73
C ALA A 415 10.10 22.56 -28.86
N GLN A 416 9.35 22.21 -29.91
CA GLN A 416 9.88 21.55 -31.11
C GLN A 416 10.96 22.37 -31.82
N GLN A 417 10.76 23.69 -31.94
CA GLN A 417 11.75 24.59 -32.52
C GLN A 417 13.01 24.70 -31.66
N ALA A 418 12.85 24.77 -30.33
CA ALA A 418 13.98 24.77 -29.40
C ALA A 418 14.77 23.46 -29.46
N PHE A 419 14.08 22.33 -29.58
CA PHE A 419 14.67 21.01 -29.77
C PHE A 419 15.48 20.93 -31.07
N ALA A 420 14.88 21.29 -32.21
CA ALA A 420 15.57 21.27 -33.50
C ALA A 420 16.80 22.18 -33.53
N LYS A 421 16.72 23.34 -32.85
CA LYS A 421 17.88 24.22 -32.69
C LYS A 421 18.97 23.58 -31.83
N LEU A 422 18.62 22.94 -30.73
CA LEU A 422 19.59 22.23 -29.87
C LEU A 422 20.32 21.13 -30.65
N ASP A 423 19.58 20.31 -31.40
CA ASP A 423 20.16 19.25 -32.23
C ASP A 423 21.14 19.81 -33.28
N ALA A 424 20.73 20.86 -33.99
CA ALA A 424 21.58 21.55 -34.95
C ALA A 424 22.84 22.15 -34.31
N ASP A 425 22.72 22.75 -33.13
CA ASP A 425 23.85 23.34 -32.40
C ASP A 425 24.83 22.24 -31.93
N VAL A 426 24.33 21.08 -31.49
CA VAL A 426 25.17 19.90 -31.21
C VAL A 426 25.87 19.41 -32.49
N GLY A 427 25.15 19.38 -33.61
CA GLY A 427 25.70 19.01 -34.92
C GLY A 427 26.82 19.95 -35.37
N ALA A 428 26.74 21.24 -35.03
CA ALA A 428 27.76 22.23 -35.34
C ALA A 428 29.02 22.16 -34.46
N LEU A 429 29.00 21.43 -33.33
CA LEU A 429 30.19 21.27 -32.49
C LEU A 429 31.30 20.58 -33.28
N ALA A 430 32.54 21.04 -33.10
CA ALA A 430 33.68 20.47 -33.81
C ALA A 430 33.89 19.01 -33.38
N GLY A 431 33.83 18.09 -34.35
CA GLY A 431 34.37 16.74 -34.19
C GLY A 431 35.89 16.80 -34.25
N GLY A 432 36.57 16.01 -33.43
CA GLY A 432 38.04 15.98 -33.39
C GLY A 432 38.54 14.72 -32.71
N GLU A 433 39.87 14.60 -32.62
CA GLU A 433 40.56 13.44 -32.01
C GLU A 433 40.03 13.15 -30.60
N ALA A 434 39.81 14.19 -29.78
CA ALA A 434 39.27 14.05 -28.43
C ALA A 434 37.87 13.39 -28.37
N LEU A 435 37.00 13.64 -29.35
CA LEU A 435 35.68 12.99 -29.43
C LEU A 435 35.81 11.52 -29.85
N SER A 436 36.70 11.23 -30.80
CA SER A 436 36.99 9.85 -31.25
C SER A 436 37.61 9.01 -30.14
N ASP A 437 38.54 9.60 -29.38
CA ASP A 437 39.17 8.98 -28.22
C ASP A 437 38.14 8.71 -27.13
N PHE A 438 37.29 9.69 -26.83
CA PHE A 438 36.19 9.52 -25.90
C PHE A 438 35.25 8.41 -26.35
N GLU A 439 34.82 8.38 -27.62
CA GLU A 439 33.92 7.33 -28.12
C GLU A 439 34.51 5.94 -27.89
N THR A 440 35.79 5.75 -28.24
CA THR A 440 36.50 4.48 -28.08
C THR A 440 36.55 4.10 -26.60
N GLN A 441 37.03 5.01 -25.74
CA GLN A 441 37.12 4.76 -24.29
C GLN A 441 35.76 4.50 -23.65
N PHE A 442 34.74 5.28 -24.04
CA PHE A 442 33.40 5.16 -23.52
C PHE A 442 32.81 3.81 -23.93
N ARG A 443 32.98 3.36 -25.17
CA ARG A 443 32.53 2.02 -25.60
C ARG A 443 33.33 0.91 -24.90
N ASP A 444 34.64 1.03 -24.77
CA ASP A 444 35.50 -0.03 -24.21
C ASP A 444 35.37 -0.18 -22.69
N ALA A 445 35.01 0.89 -21.97
CA ALA A 445 34.89 0.87 -20.51
C ALA A 445 33.79 -0.07 -19.97
N GLY A 446 32.88 -0.56 -20.82
CA GLY A 446 31.88 -1.56 -20.43
C GLY A 446 31.02 -1.11 -19.25
N ARG A 447 31.04 -1.88 -18.14
CA ARG A 447 30.32 -1.55 -16.91
C ARG A 447 30.92 -0.37 -16.13
N ASN A 448 32.19 -0.03 -16.36
CA ASN A 448 32.89 1.03 -15.65
C ASN A 448 32.66 2.43 -16.26
N ARG A 449 31.82 2.54 -17.30
CA ARG A 449 31.48 3.84 -17.93
C ARG A 449 30.92 4.85 -16.95
N SER A 450 30.17 4.38 -15.94
CA SER A 450 29.52 5.25 -14.97
C SER A 450 30.51 6.12 -14.19
N VAL A 451 31.72 5.59 -13.90
CA VAL A 451 32.81 6.35 -13.28
C VAL A 451 33.19 7.59 -14.09
N GLY A 452 33.06 7.53 -15.42
CA GLY A 452 33.41 8.63 -16.32
C GLY A 452 32.37 9.75 -16.41
N TYR A 453 31.08 9.45 -16.19
CA TYR A 453 30.00 10.42 -16.40
C TYR A 453 29.29 10.86 -15.12
N GLU A 454 29.23 10.03 -14.07
CA GLU A 454 28.40 10.30 -12.88
C GLU A 454 28.79 11.61 -12.17
N ALA A 455 30.09 11.85 -11.98
CA ALA A 455 30.57 13.08 -11.33
C ALA A 455 30.22 14.34 -12.14
N GLN A 456 30.28 14.25 -13.47
CA GLN A 456 29.92 15.37 -14.33
C GLN A 456 28.41 15.60 -14.33
N LEU A 457 27.60 14.54 -14.41
CA LEU A 457 26.15 14.67 -14.28
C LEU A 457 25.75 15.26 -12.93
N ALA A 458 26.33 14.79 -11.82
CA ALA A 458 26.07 15.35 -10.49
C ALA A 458 26.35 16.86 -10.45
N ARG A 459 27.49 17.28 -11.03
CA ARG A 459 27.87 18.69 -11.17
C ARG A 459 26.86 19.48 -12.01
N ARG A 460 26.49 18.98 -13.19
CA ARG A 460 25.52 19.62 -14.11
C ARG A 460 24.14 19.79 -13.48
N PHE A 461 23.70 18.80 -12.73
CA PHE A 461 22.39 18.84 -12.07
C PHE A 461 22.42 19.54 -10.71
N GLY A 462 23.61 19.84 -10.17
CA GLY A 462 23.80 20.51 -8.89
C GLY A 462 23.39 19.65 -7.68
N GLN A 463 23.34 18.33 -7.83
CA GLN A 463 22.95 17.41 -6.76
C GLN A 463 23.66 16.05 -6.88
N PRO A 464 23.87 15.32 -5.78
CA PRO A 464 24.44 13.97 -5.82
C PRO A 464 23.50 12.99 -6.53
N LEU A 465 24.08 12.01 -7.22
CA LEU A 465 23.31 10.97 -7.89
C LEU A 465 22.80 9.90 -6.93
N SER A 466 21.75 9.20 -7.35
CA SER A 466 21.26 7.95 -6.76
C SER A 466 20.90 8.09 -5.28
N ARG A 467 20.38 9.26 -4.88
CA ARG A 467 19.82 9.48 -3.55
C ARG A 467 18.45 8.79 -3.45
N GLY A 468 18.12 8.27 -2.27
CA GLY A 468 16.82 7.64 -2.03
C GLY A 468 15.68 8.65 -2.06
N LEU A 469 14.52 8.25 -2.59
CA LEU A 469 13.28 9.03 -2.44
C LEU A 469 12.89 9.13 -0.97
N VAL A 470 12.25 10.25 -0.59
CA VAL A 470 11.80 10.49 0.80
C VAL A 470 10.84 9.41 1.29
N GLN A 471 9.93 8.96 0.42
CA GLN A 471 8.91 7.98 0.78
C GLN A 471 9.43 6.53 0.82
N LEU A 472 10.49 6.22 0.06
CA LEU A 472 11.09 4.89 0.03
C LEU A 472 12.57 4.96 -0.39
N ALA A 473 13.46 4.99 0.61
CA ALA A 473 14.91 5.19 0.40
C ALA A 473 15.62 4.09 -0.41
N SER A 474 15.00 2.93 -0.60
CA SER A 474 15.52 1.86 -1.46
C SER A 474 15.35 2.17 -2.95
N VAL A 475 14.44 3.06 -3.31
CA VAL A 475 14.25 3.56 -4.68
C VAL A 475 15.19 4.73 -4.87
N ARG A 476 16.19 4.53 -5.73
CA ARG A 476 17.32 5.45 -5.94
C ARG A 476 17.43 5.84 -7.41
N PRO A 477 16.54 6.69 -7.92
CA PRO A 477 16.75 7.37 -9.21
C PRO A 477 18.06 8.13 -9.19
N ASP A 478 18.70 8.26 -10.34
CA ASP A 478 19.94 9.03 -10.45
C ASP A 478 19.72 10.50 -10.10
N ILE A 479 18.63 11.10 -10.57
CA ILE A 479 18.27 12.48 -10.23
C ILE A 479 16.81 12.55 -9.81
N ILE A 480 16.54 13.29 -8.73
CA ILE A 480 15.19 13.65 -8.30
C ILE A 480 15.04 15.15 -8.51
N LEU A 481 14.17 15.54 -9.44
CA LEU A 481 13.82 16.95 -9.67
C LEU A 481 12.67 17.36 -8.77
N GLU A 482 11.69 16.48 -8.61
CA GLU A 482 10.54 16.66 -7.72
C GLU A 482 10.23 15.33 -7.02
N GLU A 483 10.00 15.37 -5.71
CA GLU A 483 9.77 14.18 -4.89
C GLU A 483 8.43 13.48 -5.19
N TYR A 484 8.38 12.18 -4.89
CA TYR A 484 7.11 11.45 -4.91
C TYR A 484 6.30 11.74 -3.66
N GLU A 485 5.07 12.23 -3.85
CA GLU A 485 4.09 12.43 -2.79
C GLU A 485 2.86 11.53 -3.03
N PRO A 486 2.52 10.64 -2.08
CA PRO A 486 1.33 9.80 -2.21
C PRO A 486 0.06 10.67 -2.29
N CYS A 487 -0.89 10.25 -3.11
CA CYS A 487 -2.16 10.98 -3.23
C CYS A 487 -2.93 10.77 -1.94
N ALA A 488 -3.38 11.87 -1.33
CA ALA A 488 -4.22 11.83 -0.16
C ALA A 488 -5.36 12.85 -0.27
N VAL A 489 -6.60 12.40 -0.50
CA VAL A 489 -7.76 13.29 -0.48
C VAL A 489 -7.98 13.87 0.91
N THR A 490 -7.60 13.15 1.98
CA THR A 490 -7.73 13.65 3.36
C THR A 490 -6.84 14.85 3.66
N ASN A 491 -5.86 15.15 2.81
CA ASN A 491 -5.05 16.37 2.92
C ASN A 491 -5.82 17.62 2.46
N ALA A 492 -6.95 17.47 1.77
CA ALA A 492 -7.77 18.61 1.39
C ALA A 492 -8.39 19.25 2.63
N ASN A 493 -8.41 20.59 2.66
CA ASN A 493 -8.98 21.37 3.75
C ASN A 493 -10.52 21.48 3.68
N SER A 494 -11.15 21.01 2.59
CA SER A 494 -12.60 20.98 2.41
C SER A 494 -13.00 19.89 1.43
N ASP A 495 -14.31 19.60 1.36
CA ASP A 495 -14.89 18.70 0.36
C ASP A 495 -15.19 19.42 -0.98
N GLU A 496 -14.60 20.58 -1.22
CA GLU A 496 -14.70 21.22 -2.52
C GLU A 496 -13.84 20.49 -3.56
N ALA A 497 -14.38 20.29 -4.76
CA ALA A 497 -13.68 19.56 -5.81
C ALA A 497 -12.31 20.16 -6.14
N LYS A 498 -12.18 21.49 -6.10
CA LYS A 498 -10.93 22.19 -6.34
C LYS A 498 -9.89 21.95 -5.25
N ALA A 499 -10.29 21.89 -3.98
CA ALA A 499 -9.41 21.60 -2.86
C ALA A 499 -8.88 20.15 -2.95
N ILE A 500 -9.77 19.20 -3.25
CA ILE A 500 -9.41 17.80 -3.48
C ILE A 500 -8.48 17.67 -4.70
N GLU A 501 -8.82 18.31 -5.81
CA GLU A 501 -8.00 18.30 -7.04
C GLU A 501 -6.62 18.89 -6.85
N GLN A 502 -6.43 19.81 -5.90
CA GLN A 502 -5.13 20.39 -5.60
C GLN A 502 -4.22 19.40 -4.86
N VAL A 503 -4.75 18.62 -3.92
CA VAL A 503 -3.96 17.69 -3.09
C VAL A 503 -3.70 16.35 -3.77
N ILE A 504 -4.50 15.98 -4.78
CA ILE A 504 -4.27 14.75 -5.58
C ILE A 504 -3.40 15.00 -6.82
N ARG A 505 -2.82 16.20 -6.99
CA ARG A 505 -1.94 16.50 -8.14
C ARG A 505 -0.66 15.67 -8.08
N ARG A 506 -0.08 15.44 -9.25
CA ARG A 506 1.18 14.75 -9.43
C ARG A 506 2.22 15.72 -9.95
N ALA A 507 3.39 15.69 -9.32
CA ALA A 507 4.52 16.54 -9.66
C ALA A 507 5.83 15.78 -9.69
N CYS A 508 5.89 14.53 -9.19
CA CYS A 508 7.13 13.77 -9.11
C CYS A 508 7.79 13.67 -10.48
N HIS A 509 9.08 14.00 -10.52
CA HIS A 509 9.89 13.91 -11.72
C HIS A 509 11.26 13.39 -11.34
N VAL A 510 11.56 12.19 -11.83
CA VAL A 510 12.84 11.51 -11.62
C VAL A 510 13.52 11.23 -12.96
N ILE A 511 14.84 11.20 -12.97
CA ILE A 511 15.65 10.86 -14.13
C ILE A 511 16.52 9.65 -13.82
N GLU A 512 16.59 8.72 -14.76
CA GLU A 512 17.44 7.53 -14.76
C GLU A 512 18.39 7.64 -15.95
N PHE A 513 19.70 7.54 -15.72
CA PHE A 513 20.70 7.51 -16.77
C PHE A 513 21.12 6.07 -17.04
N THR A 514 21.36 5.76 -18.32
CA THR A 514 21.95 4.48 -18.70
C THR A 514 22.84 4.64 -19.93
N ALA A 515 23.90 3.85 -20.01
CA ALA A 515 24.83 3.80 -21.13
C ALA A 515 24.79 2.40 -21.78
N HIS A 516 23.59 1.93 -22.13
CA HIS A 516 23.38 0.68 -22.87
C HIS A 516 23.77 0.85 -24.33
N LEU A 517 25.03 0.52 -24.64
CA LEU A 517 25.64 0.65 -25.97
C LEU A 517 25.80 -0.68 -26.72
N GLN A 518 25.14 -1.74 -26.27
CA GLN A 518 25.13 -3.01 -27.02
C GLN A 518 24.38 -2.83 -28.34
N PRO A 519 24.72 -3.59 -29.40
CA PRO A 519 23.94 -3.60 -30.63
C PRO A 519 22.46 -3.83 -30.34
N ASP A 520 21.60 -3.07 -31.03
CA ASP A 520 20.14 -3.10 -30.90
C ASP A 520 19.64 -2.87 -29.46
N LEU A 521 20.42 -2.16 -28.63
CA LEU A 521 20.15 -1.89 -27.21
C LEU A 521 19.91 -3.16 -26.37
N ARG A 522 20.52 -4.28 -26.77
CA ARG A 522 20.35 -5.57 -26.10
C ARG A 522 20.54 -5.46 -24.58
N GLY A 523 19.55 -5.94 -23.84
CA GLY A 523 19.53 -5.95 -22.37
C GLY A 523 18.82 -4.75 -21.74
N LEU A 524 18.45 -3.73 -22.52
CA LEU A 524 17.68 -2.59 -22.03
C LEU A 524 16.30 -2.99 -21.51
N ASP A 525 15.64 -3.99 -22.12
CA ASP A 525 14.38 -4.56 -21.60
C ASP A 525 14.53 -5.03 -20.15
N GLY A 526 15.63 -5.74 -19.85
CA GLY A 526 15.92 -6.24 -18.51
C GLY A 526 16.09 -5.09 -17.52
N TYR A 527 16.85 -4.08 -17.90
CA TYR A 527 17.04 -2.86 -17.11
C TYR A 527 15.71 -2.14 -16.83
N LEU A 528 14.89 -1.93 -17.87
CA LEU A 528 13.59 -1.29 -17.75
C LEU A 528 12.62 -2.12 -16.88
N ARG A 529 12.57 -3.44 -17.06
CA ARG A 529 11.75 -4.34 -16.23
C ARG A 529 12.13 -4.25 -14.76
N ASP A 530 13.42 -4.16 -14.45
CA ASP A 530 13.90 -4.01 -13.08
C ASP A 530 13.51 -2.65 -12.50
N LYS A 531 13.62 -1.56 -13.28
CA LYS A 531 13.13 -0.25 -12.87
C LYS A 531 11.61 -0.27 -12.63
N VAL A 532 10.83 -0.88 -13.53
CA VAL A 532 9.37 -1.04 -13.35
C VAL A 532 9.05 -1.73 -12.02
N LYS A 533 9.75 -2.81 -11.68
CA LYS A 533 9.55 -3.51 -10.39
C LYS A 533 9.88 -2.62 -9.19
N VAL A 534 10.97 -1.84 -9.26
CA VAL A 534 11.39 -0.93 -8.18
C VAL A 534 10.37 0.19 -7.96
N TYR A 535 9.91 0.86 -9.02
CA TYR A 535 8.89 1.90 -8.91
C TYR A 535 7.50 1.34 -8.58
N ALA A 536 7.13 0.15 -9.04
CA ALA A 536 5.89 -0.49 -8.58
C ALA A 536 5.95 -0.80 -7.07
N THR A 537 7.12 -1.20 -6.55
CA THR A 537 7.32 -1.42 -5.10
C THR A 537 7.11 -0.14 -4.29
N LEU A 538 7.54 1.03 -4.81
CA LEU A 538 7.21 2.34 -4.22
C LEU A 538 5.70 2.46 -4.04
N LEU A 539 4.92 2.31 -5.13
CA LEU A 539 3.47 2.47 -5.13
C LEU A 539 2.76 1.46 -4.21
N GLU A 540 3.28 0.25 -4.08
CA GLU A 540 2.75 -0.81 -3.21
C GLU A 540 3.05 -0.60 -1.71
N SER A 541 3.93 0.34 -1.37
CA SER A 541 4.40 0.56 0.00
C SER A 541 3.85 1.82 0.67
N VAL A 542 3.29 2.73 -0.12
CA VAL A 542 2.97 4.12 0.29
C VAL A 542 1.50 4.44 0.29
#